data_AF-A0A960EG97-F1
#
_entry.id   AF-A0A960EG97-F1
#
_cell.length_a   1.000
_cell.length_b   1.000
_cell.length_c   1.000
_cell.angle_alpha   90.00
_cell.angle_beta   90.00
_cell.angle_gamma   90.00
#
_symmetry.space_group_name_H-M   'P 1'
#
loop_
_entity.id
_entity.type
_entity.pdbx_description
1 polymer ?
#
loop_
_entity_poly.entity_id
_entity_poly.type
_entity_poly.pdbx_seq_one_letter_code
_entity_poly.pdbx_strand_id
1 'polypeptide(L)'
;MLAFLFGACDNFGVQGTSGPDRELLDAAAFVSHLVPENSVYAFLAEHRQRLFPDELFADLFPSRRGRPSQPADVVATVLVLQSLEGLSDRDALQALATDLR
;
A
#
# COMPACT_ATOMS: atom_id res chain seq x y z
N MET A 1 -15.14 -23.61 -16.19
CA MET A 1 -15.52 -23.63 -14.76
C MET A 1 -14.28 -23.21 -13.99
N LEU A 2 -14.16 -21.90 -13.71
CA LEU A 2 -12.99 -21.26 -13.10
C LEU A 2 -13.03 -21.52 -11.59
N ALA A 3 -11.95 -22.09 -11.04
CA ALA A 3 -11.78 -22.28 -9.61
C ALA A 3 -11.37 -20.95 -8.97
N PHE A 4 -12.33 -20.25 -8.36
CA PHE A 4 -12.07 -19.22 -7.36
C PHE A 4 -11.63 -19.90 -6.06
N LEU A 5 -10.31 -19.92 -5.83
CA LEU A 5 -9.71 -20.21 -4.53
C LEU A 5 -8.83 -19.00 -4.15
N PHE A 6 -9.45 -17.87 -3.85
CA PHE A 6 -8.82 -16.83 -3.05
C PHE A 6 -9.22 -17.10 -1.60
N GLY A 7 -8.42 -17.94 -0.93
CA GLY A 7 -8.48 -18.13 0.51
C GLY A 7 -8.07 -16.82 1.18
N ALA A 8 -9.00 -16.26 1.94
CA ALA A 8 -8.82 -15.05 2.71
C ALA A 8 -7.88 -15.28 3.91
N CYS A 9 -6.94 -14.35 4.09
CA CYS A 9 -6.28 -13.99 5.35
C CYS A 9 -5.52 -15.08 6.13
N ASP A 10 -4.33 -15.48 5.66
CA ASP A 10 -3.33 -16.15 6.50
C ASP A 10 -2.17 -15.20 6.89
N ASN A 11 -2.43 -13.91 7.12
CA ASN A 11 -1.46 -13.00 7.75
C ASN A 11 -1.49 -13.19 9.27
N PHE A 12 -0.81 -14.22 9.76
CA PHE A 12 -0.68 -14.46 11.20
C PHE A 12 0.44 -13.64 11.89
N GLY A 13 1.22 -12.85 11.13
CA GLY A 13 2.26 -11.94 11.66
C GLY A 13 1.72 -10.56 12.05
N VAL A 14 2.52 -9.74 12.73
CA VAL A 14 2.17 -8.34 13.04
C VAL A 14 2.21 -7.40 11.82
N GLN A 15 2.07 -7.93 10.59
CA GLN A 15 2.02 -7.15 9.36
C GLN A 15 0.67 -6.44 9.24
N GLY A 16 0.71 -5.14 8.94
CA GLY A 16 -0.51 -4.39 8.61
C GLY A 16 -1.08 -4.84 7.27
N THR A 17 -2.41 -4.82 7.12
CA THR A 17 -3.10 -5.20 5.89
C THR A 17 -3.78 -3.99 5.26
N SER A 18 -3.62 -3.83 3.94
CA SER A 18 -4.40 -2.85 3.17
C SER A 18 -5.72 -3.51 2.73
N GLY A 19 -6.77 -3.49 3.56
CA GLY A 19 -8.10 -3.98 3.20
C GLY A 19 -8.88 -2.99 2.31
N PRO A 20 -9.91 -3.44 1.57
CA PRO A 20 -10.81 -2.57 0.79
C PRO A 20 -11.69 -1.67 1.68
N ASP A 21 -11.78 -1.98 2.98
CA ASP A 21 -12.70 -1.36 3.95
C ASP A 21 -12.22 0.00 4.49
N ARG A 22 -11.69 0.85 3.62
CA ARG A 22 -11.52 2.30 3.85
C ARG A 22 -12.72 3.07 3.28
N GLU A 23 -13.92 2.53 3.40
CA GLU A 23 -15.14 3.04 2.77
C GLU A 23 -15.62 4.43 3.23
N LEU A 24 -14.93 5.09 4.17
CA LEU A 24 -15.32 6.43 4.64
C LEU A 24 -14.35 7.55 4.26
N LEU A 25 -13.13 7.26 3.81
CA LEU A 25 -12.10 8.26 3.46
C LEU A 25 -11.16 7.76 2.36
N ASP A 26 -11.64 6.95 1.41
CA ASP A 26 -10.86 6.54 0.24
C ASP A 26 -10.62 7.74 -0.67
N ALA A 27 -9.47 8.40 -0.52
CA ALA A 27 -9.14 9.56 -1.33
C ALA A 27 -8.76 9.15 -2.77
N ALA A 28 -8.47 7.88 -3.07
CA ALA A 28 -8.48 7.41 -4.46
C ALA A 28 -9.90 7.53 -5.06
N ALA A 29 -10.96 7.30 -4.29
CA ALA A 29 -12.34 7.53 -4.75
C ALA A 29 -12.72 9.03 -4.78
N PHE A 30 -12.22 9.85 -3.86
CA PHE A 30 -12.65 11.27 -3.74
C PHE A 30 -11.76 12.29 -4.45
N VAL A 31 -10.45 12.06 -4.55
CA VAL A 31 -9.47 13.03 -5.06
C VAL A 31 -8.52 12.47 -6.13
N SER A 32 -8.75 11.26 -6.66
CA SER A 32 -7.94 10.72 -7.78
C SER A 32 -7.85 11.67 -8.97
N HIS A 33 -8.91 12.44 -9.26
CA HIS A 33 -8.93 13.44 -10.33
C HIS A 33 -7.96 14.62 -10.11
N LEU A 34 -7.42 14.81 -8.90
CA LEU A 34 -6.37 15.81 -8.61
C LEU A 34 -4.97 15.30 -8.97
N VAL A 35 -4.81 13.98 -9.12
CA VAL A 35 -3.55 13.35 -9.50
C VAL A 35 -3.56 13.18 -11.03
N PRO A 36 -2.49 13.58 -11.75
CA PRO A 36 -2.44 13.37 -13.19
C PRO A 36 -2.55 11.87 -13.53
N GLU A 37 -3.47 11.50 -14.43
CA GLU A 37 -3.78 10.11 -14.78
C GLU A 37 -2.55 9.31 -15.26
N ASN A 38 -1.59 9.97 -15.90
CA ASN A 38 -0.36 9.36 -16.42
C ASN A 38 0.84 9.53 -15.47
N SER A 39 0.61 9.79 -14.19
CA SER A 39 1.66 9.92 -13.19
C SER A 39 1.98 8.60 -12.49
N VAL A 40 3.19 8.48 -11.95
CA VAL A 40 3.60 7.33 -11.13
C VAL A 40 2.72 7.18 -9.89
N TYR A 41 2.19 8.29 -9.36
CA TYR A 41 1.29 8.33 -8.21
C TYR A 41 -0.04 7.64 -8.50
N ALA A 42 -0.68 7.97 -9.63
CA ALA A 42 -1.91 7.32 -10.07
C ALA A 42 -1.71 5.81 -10.28
N PHE A 43 -0.60 5.42 -10.91
CA PHE A 43 -0.23 4.03 -11.12
C PHE A 43 -0.05 3.26 -9.79
N LEU A 44 0.66 3.84 -8.82
CA LEU A 44 0.88 3.23 -7.51
C LEU A 44 -0.42 3.15 -6.71
N ALA A 45 -1.29 4.15 -6.77
CA ALA A 45 -2.58 4.13 -6.10
C ALA A 45 -3.44 2.92 -6.55
N GLU A 46 -3.48 2.64 -7.86
CA GLU A 46 -4.29 1.56 -8.42
C GLU A 46 -3.65 0.16 -8.29
N HIS A 47 -2.32 0.09 -8.34
CA HIS A 47 -1.62 -1.18 -8.50
C HIS A 47 -0.76 -1.62 -7.31
N ARG A 48 -0.55 -0.78 -6.27
CA ARG A 48 0.41 -1.09 -5.18
C ARG A 48 0.19 -2.44 -4.49
N GLN A 49 -1.05 -2.88 -4.26
CA GLN A 49 -1.31 -4.19 -3.63
C GLN A 49 -0.94 -5.37 -4.54
N ARG A 50 -1.01 -5.19 -5.86
CA ARG A 50 -0.59 -6.20 -6.85
C ARG A 50 0.93 -6.19 -7.05
N LEU A 51 1.55 -5.01 -6.95
CA LEU A 51 3.01 -4.84 -7.05
C LEU A 51 3.74 -5.31 -5.79
N PHE A 52 3.13 -5.09 -4.63
CA PHE A 52 3.68 -5.38 -3.31
C PHE A 52 2.71 -6.23 -2.50
N PRO A 53 2.41 -7.47 -2.95
CA PRO A 53 1.55 -8.37 -2.19
C PRO A 53 2.17 -8.70 -0.83
N ASP A 54 1.33 -8.92 0.17
CA ASP A 54 1.74 -9.06 1.56
C ASP A 54 2.74 -10.22 1.76
N GLU A 55 2.62 -11.28 0.97
CA GLU A 55 3.47 -12.47 1.03
C GLU A 55 4.94 -12.16 0.72
N LEU A 56 5.25 -11.09 -0.03
CA LEU A 56 6.63 -10.67 -0.29
C LEU A 56 7.36 -10.18 0.96
N PHE A 57 6.62 -9.82 2.02
CA PHE A 57 7.18 -9.22 3.24
C PHE A 57 6.95 -10.08 4.47
N ALA A 58 6.31 -11.23 4.34
CA ALA A 58 5.88 -12.06 5.47
C ALA A 58 7.05 -12.49 6.37
N ASP A 59 8.25 -12.66 5.81
CA ASP A 59 9.47 -13.00 6.52
C ASP A 59 10.01 -11.86 7.42
N LEU A 60 9.65 -10.60 7.13
CA LEU A 60 9.97 -9.43 7.96
C LEU A 60 9.13 -9.36 9.25
N PHE A 61 8.03 -10.10 9.31
CA PHE A 61 7.09 -10.11 10.44
C PHE A 61 6.98 -11.49 11.10
N PRO A 62 8.08 -12.07 11.63
CA PRO A 62 8.08 -13.43 12.17
C PRO A 62 7.29 -13.56 13.50
N SER A 63 7.07 -12.44 14.20
CA SER A 63 6.29 -12.40 15.44
C SER A 63 4.80 -12.25 15.14
N ARG A 64 3.99 -12.99 15.91
CA ARG A 64 2.52 -12.86 15.95
C ARG A 64 2.03 -11.97 17.09
N ARG A 65 2.93 -11.50 17.96
CA ARG A 65 2.58 -10.67 19.12
C ARG A 65 3.02 -9.24 18.88
N GLY A 66 2.09 -8.31 19.09
CA GLY A 66 2.34 -6.88 19.00
C GLY A 66 1.18 -6.16 18.33
N ARG A 67 1.31 -4.83 18.23
CA ARG A 67 0.41 -4.03 17.40
C ARG A 67 0.78 -4.25 15.93
N PRO A 68 -0.19 -4.41 15.01
CA PRO A 68 0.09 -4.47 13.59
C PRO A 68 0.90 -3.24 13.13
N SER A 69 1.88 -3.47 12.27
CA SER A 69 2.66 -2.44 11.60
C SER A 69 1.80 -1.66 10.60
N GLN A 70 2.40 -0.64 9.97
CA GLN A 70 1.84 -0.13 8.73
C GLN A 70 1.85 -1.24 7.65
N PRO A 71 0.90 -1.22 6.71
CA PRO A 71 0.91 -2.12 5.57
C PRO A 71 2.23 -2.02 4.79
N ALA A 72 2.78 -3.18 4.41
CA ALA A 72 4.08 -3.23 3.76
C ALA A 72 4.06 -2.59 2.35
N ASP A 73 2.94 -2.70 1.64
CA ASP A 73 2.71 -2.07 0.35
C ASP A 73 2.77 -0.53 0.42
N VAL A 74 2.29 0.08 1.52
CA VAL A 74 2.42 1.52 1.78
C VAL A 74 3.89 1.91 1.94
N VAL A 75 4.65 1.18 2.76
CA VAL A 75 6.07 1.46 3.02
C VAL A 75 6.90 1.27 1.75
N ALA A 76 6.65 0.21 0.99
CA ALA A 76 7.30 -0.03 -0.29
C ALA A 76 7.03 1.11 -1.29
N THR A 77 5.80 1.65 -1.30
CA THR A 77 5.45 2.79 -2.15
C THR A 77 6.26 4.05 -1.80
N VAL A 78 6.46 4.33 -0.51
CA VAL A 78 7.33 5.44 -0.07
C VAL A 78 8.75 5.26 -0.59
N LEU A 79 9.33 4.06 -0.44
CA LEU A 79 10.70 3.77 -0.87
C LEU A 79 10.87 3.92 -2.40
N VAL A 80 9.87 3.52 -3.18
CA VAL A 80 9.86 3.73 -4.64
C VAL A 80 9.87 5.21 -5.00
N LEU A 81 9.00 6.01 -4.38
CA LEU A 81 8.95 7.45 -4.64
C LEU A 81 10.24 8.16 -4.23
N GLN A 82 10.84 7.79 -3.10
CA GLN A 82 12.16 8.27 -2.70
C GLN A 82 13.23 7.96 -3.75
N SER A 83 13.22 6.73 -4.27
CA SER A 83 14.21 6.30 -5.27
C SER A 83 14.05 6.98 -6.61
N LEU A 84 12.82 7.25 -7.06
CA LEU A 84 12.55 7.85 -8.36
C LEU A 84 12.78 9.36 -8.36
N GLU A 85 12.39 10.04 -7.28
CA GLU A 85 12.36 11.51 -7.20
C GLU A 85 13.53 12.07 -6.37
N GLY A 86 14.37 11.21 -5.77
CA GLY A 86 15.45 11.63 -4.88
C GLY A 86 14.95 12.29 -3.58
N LEU A 87 13.73 11.96 -3.17
CA LEU A 87 13.06 12.60 -2.03
C LEU A 87 13.62 12.15 -0.68
N SER A 88 13.58 13.06 0.29
CA SER A 88 13.82 12.72 1.69
C SER A 88 12.64 11.94 2.28
N ASP A 89 12.85 11.26 3.41
CA ASP A 89 11.79 10.58 4.18
C ASP A 89 10.56 11.46 4.43
N ARG A 90 10.80 12.73 4.79
CA ARG A 90 9.72 13.68 5.06
C ARG A 90 8.92 13.99 3.79
N ASP A 91 9.60 14.22 2.68
CA ASP A 91 8.95 14.64 1.44
C ASP A 91 8.18 13.47 0.81
N ALA A 92 8.74 12.26 0.88
CA ALA A 92 8.05 11.06 0.42
C ALA A 92 6.81 10.72 1.26
N LEU A 93 6.86 10.91 2.58
CA LEU A 93 5.69 10.79 3.45
C LEU A 93 4.62 11.83 3.13
N GLN A 94 5.02 13.06 2.80
CA GLN A 94 4.09 14.12 2.42
C GLN A 94 3.40 13.82 1.08
N ALA A 95 4.14 13.32 0.09
CA ALA A 95 3.59 12.87 -1.19
C ALA A 95 2.60 11.72 -0.97
N LEU A 96 2.99 10.71 -0.20
CA LEU A 96 2.13 9.57 0.17
C LEU A 96 0.82 10.01 0.84
N ALA A 97 0.89 10.96 1.77
CA ALA A 97 -0.28 11.44 2.51
C ALA A 97 -1.25 12.27 1.64
N THR A 98 -0.78 12.75 0.50
CA THR A 98 -1.57 13.58 -0.43
C THR A 98 -2.15 12.74 -1.57
N ASP A 99 -1.41 11.75 -2.05
CA ASP A 99 -1.76 11.01 -3.28
C ASP A 99 -2.37 9.61 -3.06
N LEU A 100 -2.22 9.00 -1.87
CA LEU A 100 -2.72 7.64 -1.57
C LEU A 100 -3.75 7.56 -0.44
N ARG A 101 -4.29 8.70 0.01
CA ARG A 101 -5.39 8.62 0.99
C ARG A 101 -6.58 7.92 0.39
#